data_AF-A0A558DIS4-F1
#
_entry.id   AF-A0A558DIS4-F1
#
_cell.length_a   1.000
_cell.length_b   1.000
_cell.length_c   1.000
_cell.angle_alpha   90.00
_cell.angle_beta   90.00
_cell.angle_gamma   90.00
#
_symmetry.space_group_name_H-M   'P 1'
#
loop_
_entity.id
_entity.type
_entity.pdbx_description
1 polymer ?
#
loop_
_entity_poly.entity_id
_entity_poly.type
_entity_poly.pdbx_seq_one_letter_code
_entity_poly.pdbx_strand_id
1 'polypeptide(L)'
;MDLTVVGDVVVSGWPRRPVTGHRGPGASAFELLRGGDLTIGNLEVPLTGRGQRAEKLVAMRAPASGAAELAALGFDLMSLAMNHAMDYGADGMRDTVQALDAAGVRHAGFGESRTEATLARVVSVGAESLAFFSFCCALPLGFNATADRAGIGAIRVRQSFEYDSGFLDETPGTPPFVHSRAHEPDVRAAEALIQDAKRGNDYVAVALHWGVPHCYLPAAQGPLAQYQQPLARRLVDAGADLVIGHHPHCLHPVECYRNGLILYSTGNFVFDWCDGWNTE
;
A
#
# COMPACT_ATOMS: atom_id res chain seq x y z
N MET A 1 11.42 -7.85 18.07
CA MET A 1 10.75 -6.65 17.53
C MET A 1 9.26 -6.92 17.49
N ASP A 2 8.46 -6.07 18.14
CA ASP A 2 6.99 -6.11 18.12
C ASP A 2 6.45 -5.09 17.10
N LEU A 3 5.61 -5.52 16.17
CA LEU A 3 5.12 -4.69 15.06
C LEU A 3 3.60 -4.48 15.16
N THR A 4 3.18 -3.23 15.19
CA THR A 4 1.77 -2.87 14.97
C THR A 4 1.57 -2.52 13.50
N VAL A 5 0.71 -3.27 12.81
CA VAL A 5 0.40 -3.03 11.39
C VAL A 5 -1.07 -2.68 11.25
N VAL A 6 -1.37 -1.61 10.54
CA VAL A 6 -2.75 -1.17 10.32
C VAL A 6 -3.10 -1.04 8.84
N GLY A 7 -4.38 -0.76 8.60
CA GLY A 7 -4.98 -0.56 7.30
C GLY A 7 -4.55 0.71 6.57
N ASP A 8 -5.31 1.01 5.52
CA ASP A 8 -5.23 2.24 4.76
C ASP A 8 -5.53 3.45 5.64
N VAL A 9 -4.71 4.49 5.47
CA VAL A 9 -4.70 5.73 6.24
C VAL A 9 -4.86 6.92 5.31
N VAL A 10 -5.96 7.63 5.48
CA VAL A 10 -6.26 8.93 4.87
C VAL A 10 -6.54 9.90 6.01
N VAL A 11 -5.57 10.76 6.32
CA VAL A 11 -5.70 11.80 7.36
C VAL A 11 -6.27 13.07 6.73
N SER A 12 -7.24 13.69 7.39
CA SER A 12 -7.84 14.92 6.92
C SER A 12 -7.00 16.14 7.28
N GLY A 13 -7.09 17.18 6.46
CA GLY A 13 -6.70 18.51 6.89
C GLY A 13 -7.85 19.48 6.78
N TRP A 14 -8.50 19.65 7.92
CA TRP A 14 -9.16 20.85 8.43
C TRP A 14 -10.44 21.41 7.75
N PRO A 15 -11.48 21.77 8.53
CA PRO A 15 -11.72 21.45 9.94
C PRO A 15 -12.64 20.24 10.08
N ARG A 16 -12.14 19.17 10.70
CA ARG A 16 -12.83 18.38 11.73
C ARG A 16 -11.77 17.78 12.66
N ARG A 17 -12.20 17.47 13.88
CA ARG A 17 -11.42 17.34 15.13
C ARG A 17 -10.11 16.56 14.95
N PRO A 18 -9.00 17.00 15.58
CA PRO A 18 -7.78 16.18 15.65
C PRO A 18 -8.15 14.76 16.12
N VAL A 19 -7.68 13.73 15.41
CA VAL A 19 -7.86 12.35 15.86
C VAL A 19 -7.21 12.16 17.24
N THR A 20 -6.11 12.89 17.48
CA THR A 20 -5.47 13.03 18.78
C THR A 20 -6.40 13.73 19.78
N GLY A 21 -6.94 12.98 20.75
CA GLY A 21 -7.86 13.50 21.77
C GLY A 21 -9.31 13.04 21.60
N HIS A 22 -9.62 12.22 20.58
CA HIS A 22 -10.90 11.54 20.47
C HIS A 22 -11.11 10.56 21.63
N ARG A 23 -12.20 10.73 22.40
CA ARG A 23 -12.62 9.82 23.49
C ARG A 23 -13.85 8.97 23.12
N GLY A 24 -14.19 8.89 21.83
CA GLY A 24 -15.31 8.09 21.33
C GLY A 24 -14.92 6.66 20.93
N PRO A 25 -15.85 5.89 20.33
CA PRO A 25 -15.57 4.55 19.81
C PRO A 25 -14.35 4.54 18.90
N GLY A 26 -13.39 3.64 19.15
CA GLY A 26 -12.13 3.56 18.42
C GLY A 26 -10.92 4.21 19.12
N ALA A 27 -11.12 4.95 20.22
CA ALA A 27 -10.01 5.52 21.01
C ALA A 27 -8.97 4.47 21.44
N SER A 28 -9.42 3.28 21.84
CA SER A 28 -8.55 2.16 22.20
C SER A 28 -7.73 1.63 21.02
N ALA A 29 -8.19 1.78 19.78
CA ALA A 29 -7.41 1.37 18.61
C ALA A 29 -6.20 2.29 18.40
N PHE A 30 -6.31 3.58 18.73
CA PHE A 30 -5.18 4.51 18.71
C PHE A 30 -4.18 4.26 19.84
N GLU A 31 -4.63 3.70 20.98
CA GLU A 31 -3.72 3.28 22.04
C GLU A 31 -2.84 2.10 21.61
N LEU A 32 -3.35 1.20 20.75
CA LEU A 32 -2.58 0.08 20.21
C LEU A 32 -1.42 0.53 19.28
N LEU A 33 -1.51 1.72 18.67
CA LEU A 33 -0.44 2.28 17.84
C LEU A 33 0.81 2.64 18.65
N ARG A 34 0.71 2.79 19.96
CA ARG A 34 1.83 3.16 20.83
C ARG A 34 2.36 1.98 21.65
N GLY A 35 1.83 0.79 21.41
CA GLY A 35 2.15 -0.41 22.18
C GLY A 35 3.34 -1.22 21.65
N GLY A 36 3.61 -1.16 20.35
CA GLY A 36 4.68 -1.91 19.68
C GLY A 36 5.99 -1.12 19.53
N ASP A 37 7.02 -1.79 19.03
CA ASP A 37 8.32 -1.16 18.72
C ASP A 37 8.26 -0.30 17.44
N LEU A 38 7.45 -0.71 16.47
CA LEU A 38 7.19 0.03 15.23
C LEU A 38 5.71 -0.08 14.84
N THR A 39 5.14 1.06 14.44
CA THR A 39 3.82 1.12 13.83
C THR A 39 3.90 1.44 12.34
N ILE A 40 3.32 0.55 11.53
CA ILE A 40 3.37 0.59 10.06
C ILE A 40 1.96 0.82 9.50
N GLY A 41 1.82 1.77 8.58
CA GLY A 41 0.57 2.04 7.86
C GLY A 41 0.76 2.23 6.34
N ASN A 42 -0.34 2.34 5.62
CA ASN A 42 -0.35 2.73 4.21
C ASN A 42 -0.96 4.12 4.06
N LEU A 43 -0.16 5.10 3.65
CA LEU A 43 -0.65 6.46 3.48
C LEU A 43 -1.31 6.54 2.12
N GLU A 44 -2.63 6.50 2.08
CA GLU A 44 -3.41 6.48 0.84
C GLU A 44 -3.89 7.87 0.41
N VAL A 45 -3.07 8.89 0.65
CA VAL A 45 -3.29 10.24 0.12
C VAL A 45 -1.97 11.02 0.01
N PRO A 46 -1.69 11.77 -1.07
CA PRO A 46 -0.56 12.67 -1.10
C PRO A 46 -0.83 13.88 -0.18
N LEU A 47 0.18 14.26 0.60
CA LEU A 47 0.15 15.39 1.52
C LEU A 47 0.71 16.63 0.80
N THR A 48 -0.15 17.39 0.12
CA THR A 48 0.25 18.55 -0.67
C THR A 48 -0.86 19.59 -0.83
N GLY A 49 -0.45 20.85 -1.00
CA GLY A 49 -1.31 21.94 -1.48
C GLY A 49 -1.07 22.33 -2.95
N ARG A 50 -0.07 21.75 -3.61
CA ARG A 50 0.35 22.07 -4.99
C ARG A 50 0.23 20.85 -5.91
N GLY A 51 0.77 20.97 -7.12
CA GLY A 51 0.74 19.95 -8.15
C GLY A 51 -0.52 20.01 -9.04
N GLN A 52 -0.46 19.34 -10.18
CA GLN A 52 -1.57 19.25 -11.11
C GLN A 52 -2.38 17.99 -10.81
N ARG A 53 -3.70 18.16 -10.63
CA ARG A 53 -4.62 17.03 -10.43
C ARG A 53 -4.54 16.09 -11.63
N ALA A 54 -4.29 14.81 -11.36
CA ALA A 54 -4.29 13.76 -12.37
C ALA A 54 -5.69 13.60 -12.99
N GLU A 55 -5.72 13.26 -14.27
CA GLU A 55 -6.96 12.94 -14.97
C GLU A 55 -7.42 11.52 -14.61
N LYS A 56 -8.08 11.41 -13.45
CA LYS A 56 -8.75 10.19 -13.00
C LYS A 56 -10.05 10.48 -12.26
N LEU A 57 -10.86 9.43 -12.12
CA LEU A 57 -12.17 9.46 -11.48
C LEU A 57 -12.10 10.05 -10.06
N VAL A 58 -11.22 9.51 -9.22
CA VAL A 58 -11.06 9.94 -7.83
C VAL A 58 -9.62 10.35 -7.61
N ALA A 59 -9.38 11.65 -7.47
CA ALA A 59 -8.07 12.19 -7.07
C ALA A 59 -8.18 12.84 -5.69
N MET A 60 -7.27 12.48 -4.79
CA MET A 60 -7.29 12.90 -3.39
C MET A 60 -6.00 13.66 -3.05
N ARG A 61 -6.11 14.60 -2.11
CA ARG A 61 -4.97 15.21 -1.41
C ARG A 61 -5.38 15.57 0.01
N ALA A 62 -4.41 15.61 0.89
CA ALA A 62 -4.53 16.20 2.21
C ALA A 62 -3.45 17.27 2.39
N PRO A 63 -3.64 18.23 3.31
CA PRO A 63 -2.59 19.18 3.66
C PRO A 63 -1.32 18.51 4.20
N ALA A 64 -0.17 19.14 3.95
CA ALA A 64 1.14 18.68 4.46
C ALA A 64 1.17 18.48 5.99
N SER A 65 0.33 19.21 6.74
CA SER A 65 0.19 19.05 8.19
C SER A 65 -0.27 17.65 8.63
N GLY A 66 -0.85 16.85 7.74
CA GLY A 66 -1.22 15.46 8.01
C GLY A 66 -0.03 14.59 8.46
N ALA A 67 1.20 14.93 8.04
CA ALA A 67 2.39 14.22 8.48
C ALA A 67 2.63 14.35 10.00
N ALA A 68 2.40 15.55 10.56
CA ALA A 68 2.51 15.77 12.00
C ALA A 68 1.41 15.03 12.78
N GLU A 69 0.23 14.86 12.19
CA GLU A 69 -0.84 14.05 12.77
C GLU A 69 -0.47 12.57 12.80
N LEU A 70 0.09 12.02 11.71
CA LEU A 70 0.59 10.64 11.67
C LEU A 70 1.65 10.41 12.76
N ALA A 71 2.62 11.32 12.89
CA ALA A 71 3.62 11.25 13.95
C ALA A 71 2.98 11.29 15.35
N ALA A 72 2.00 12.18 15.57
CA ALA A 72 1.31 12.29 16.85
C ALA A 72 0.45 11.05 17.18
N LEU A 73 -0.08 10.36 16.17
CA LEU A 73 -0.77 9.08 16.32
C LEU A 73 0.18 7.92 16.66
N GLY A 74 1.47 8.08 16.42
CA GLY A 74 2.50 7.10 16.73
C GLY A 74 2.90 6.23 15.53
N PHE A 75 2.70 6.70 14.29
CA PHE A 75 3.22 6.01 13.11
C PHE A 75 4.73 6.22 12.96
N ASP A 76 5.46 5.13 12.77
CA ASP A 76 6.92 5.16 12.55
C ASP A 76 7.27 5.03 11.07
N LEU A 77 6.44 4.33 10.29
CA LEU A 77 6.74 3.93 8.92
C LEU A 77 5.49 3.87 8.04
N MET A 78 5.54 4.52 6.88
CA MET A 78 4.44 4.54 5.91
C MET A 78 4.83 3.94 4.56
N SER A 79 3.97 3.08 4.03
CA SER A 79 3.95 2.69 2.62
C SER A 79 3.37 3.83 1.78
N LEU A 80 4.07 4.21 0.71
CA LEU A 80 3.67 5.28 -0.21
C LEU A 80 3.35 4.80 -1.63
N ALA A 81 3.77 3.58 -2.01
CA ALA A 81 3.48 3.05 -3.34
C ALA A 81 2.01 2.58 -3.42
N MET A 82 1.12 3.51 -3.74
CA MET A 82 -0.31 3.25 -3.86
C MET A 82 -0.95 3.99 -5.04
N ASN A 83 -2.20 3.64 -5.38
CA ASN A 83 -2.93 4.12 -6.57
C ASN A 83 -3.30 5.62 -6.52
N HIS A 84 -3.25 6.24 -5.35
CA HIS A 84 -3.47 7.68 -5.13
C HIS A 84 -2.18 8.51 -5.03
N ALA A 85 -0.99 7.89 -5.12
CA ALA A 85 0.28 8.56 -4.82
C ALA A 85 0.52 9.77 -5.73
N MET A 86 0.34 9.56 -7.03
CA MET A 86 0.63 10.59 -8.04
C MET A 86 -0.60 11.42 -8.43
N ASP A 87 -1.62 11.53 -7.55
CA ASP A 87 -2.85 12.27 -7.81
C ASP A 87 -2.62 13.75 -8.08
N TYR A 88 -1.54 14.28 -7.53
CA TYR A 88 -1.05 15.64 -7.77
C TYR A 88 0.39 15.61 -8.34
N GLY A 89 0.72 14.53 -9.03
CA GLY A 89 2.01 14.30 -9.69
C GLY A 89 3.19 14.12 -8.72
N ALA A 90 4.40 14.14 -9.28
CA ALA A 90 5.64 14.00 -8.52
C ALA A 90 5.82 15.14 -7.52
N ASP A 91 5.31 16.33 -7.81
CA ASP A 91 5.33 17.47 -6.90
C ASP A 91 4.55 17.19 -5.62
N GLY A 92 3.36 16.58 -5.72
CA GLY A 92 2.59 16.17 -4.55
C GLY A 92 3.32 15.13 -3.70
N MET A 93 3.99 14.17 -4.33
CA MET A 93 4.77 13.16 -3.61
C MET A 93 6.06 13.71 -3.00
N ARG A 94 6.73 14.67 -3.64
CA ARG A 94 7.88 15.36 -3.04
C ARG A 94 7.48 16.12 -1.78
N ASP A 95 6.33 16.82 -1.80
CA ASP A 95 5.81 17.46 -0.59
C ASP A 95 5.47 16.43 0.49
N THR A 96 4.88 15.31 0.09
CA THR A 96 4.54 14.21 1.00
C THR A 96 5.79 13.69 1.71
N VAL A 97 6.84 13.36 0.94
CA VAL A 97 8.13 12.91 1.47
C VAL A 97 8.75 13.96 2.38
N GLN A 98 8.80 15.22 1.94
CA GLN A 98 9.34 16.32 2.74
C GLN A 98 8.59 16.50 4.07
N ALA A 99 7.25 16.39 4.06
CA ALA A 99 6.42 16.52 5.24
C ALA A 99 6.62 15.35 6.22
N LEU A 100 6.68 14.11 5.70
CA LEU A 100 6.94 12.92 6.51
C LEU A 100 8.35 12.95 7.13
N ASP A 101 9.36 13.31 6.34
CA ASP A 101 10.74 13.46 6.82
C ASP A 101 10.83 14.53 7.92
N ALA A 102 10.17 15.68 7.74
CA ALA A 102 10.11 16.75 8.75
C ALA A 102 9.37 16.34 10.02
N ALA A 103 8.39 15.45 9.92
CA ALA A 103 7.66 14.89 11.05
C ALA A 103 8.37 13.68 11.71
N GLY A 104 9.48 13.21 11.13
CA GLY A 104 10.20 12.03 11.61
C GLY A 104 9.53 10.69 11.28
N VAL A 105 8.54 10.68 10.40
CA VAL A 105 7.84 9.47 9.94
C VAL A 105 8.58 8.91 8.74
N ARG A 106 9.10 7.69 8.87
CA ARG A 106 9.88 7.06 7.79
C ARG A 106 8.94 6.56 6.71
N HIS A 107 9.46 6.35 5.50
CA HIS A 107 8.65 5.90 4.37
C HIS A 107 9.46 5.15 3.31
N ALA A 108 8.73 4.44 2.45
CA ALA A 108 9.24 3.76 1.25
C ALA A 108 8.19 3.80 0.12
N GLY A 109 8.65 3.63 -1.13
CA GLY A 109 7.78 3.39 -2.29
C GLY A 109 7.65 4.54 -3.29
N PHE A 110 8.30 5.68 -3.06
CA PHE A 110 8.43 6.78 -4.02
C PHE A 110 9.90 7.14 -4.23
N GLY A 111 10.26 7.59 -5.44
CA GLY A 111 11.60 8.07 -5.74
C GLY A 111 11.66 8.85 -7.06
N GLU A 112 12.77 9.53 -7.32
CA GLU A 112 13.02 10.28 -8.56
C GLU A 112 13.37 9.35 -9.74
N SER A 113 13.67 8.08 -9.43
CA SER A 113 13.90 7.01 -10.40
C SER A 113 13.32 5.68 -9.90
N ARG A 114 13.23 4.69 -10.79
CA ARG A 114 12.79 3.33 -10.47
C ARG A 114 13.70 2.69 -9.42
N THR A 115 15.00 2.97 -9.46
CA THR A 115 15.94 2.47 -8.46
C THR A 115 15.54 2.98 -7.09
N GLU A 116 15.41 4.30 -6.92
CA GLU A 116 15.03 4.91 -5.65
C GLU A 116 13.64 4.47 -5.16
N ALA A 117 12.65 4.44 -6.05
CA ALA A 117 11.28 4.11 -5.70
C ALA A 117 11.09 2.65 -5.26
N THR A 118 12.09 1.80 -5.47
CA THR A 118 12.07 0.38 -5.09
C THR A 118 13.07 0.03 -3.98
N LEU A 119 13.79 1.02 -3.44
CA LEU A 119 14.67 0.81 -2.28
C LEU A 119 13.86 0.51 -1.03
N ALA A 120 14.38 -0.41 -0.21
CA ALA A 120 13.88 -0.60 1.14
C ALA A 120 14.24 0.59 2.03
N ARG A 121 13.32 0.94 2.93
CA ARG A 121 13.64 1.73 4.11
C ARG A 121 14.09 0.79 5.21
N VAL A 122 15.35 0.88 5.62
CA VAL A 122 15.87 0.12 6.75
C VAL A 122 15.64 0.90 8.04
N VAL A 123 15.12 0.22 9.06
CA VAL A 123 14.88 0.74 10.41
C VAL A 123 15.46 -0.22 11.44
N SER A 124 15.98 0.32 12.54
CA SER A 124 16.56 -0.49 13.62
C SER A 124 15.82 -0.24 14.93
N VAL A 125 15.54 -1.31 15.67
CA VAL A 125 15.00 -1.28 17.02
C VAL A 125 15.93 -2.11 17.90
N GLY A 126 16.61 -1.46 18.84
CA GLY A 126 17.65 -2.11 19.63
C GLY A 126 18.76 -2.66 18.73
N ALA A 127 18.99 -3.97 18.77
CA ALA A 127 19.98 -4.66 17.94
C ALA A 127 19.38 -5.27 16.66
N GLU A 128 18.06 -5.27 16.51
CA GLU A 128 17.36 -5.85 15.35
C GLU A 128 17.10 -4.80 14.27
N SER A 129 17.04 -5.25 13.03
CA SER A 129 16.84 -4.44 11.83
C SER A 129 15.70 -4.98 10.97
N LEU A 130 14.92 -4.07 10.39
CA LEU A 130 13.82 -4.35 9.48
C LEU A 130 14.04 -3.58 8.17
N ALA A 131 14.12 -4.29 7.05
CA ALA A 131 14.04 -3.69 5.72
C ALA A 131 12.59 -3.67 5.22
N PHE A 132 12.06 -2.48 4.93
CA PHE A 132 10.67 -2.29 4.52
C PHE A 132 10.56 -1.83 3.07
N PHE A 133 9.88 -2.63 2.26
CA PHE A 133 9.56 -2.31 0.87
C PHE A 133 8.09 -1.88 0.71
N SER A 134 7.81 -1.07 -0.30
CA SER A 134 6.46 -0.65 -0.68
C SER A 134 6.32 -0.72 -2.19
N PHE A 135 5.36 -1.49 -2.69
CA PHE A 135 5.05 -1.62 -4.12
C PHE A 135 3.56 -1.51 -4.42
N CYS A 136 3.23 -0.94 -5.57
CA CYS A 136 1.87 -0.83 -6.08
C CYS A 136 1.61 -1.85 -7.20
N CYS A 137 0.55 -2.64 -7.07
CA CYS A 137 0.00 -3.50 -8.13
C CYS A 137 -1.27 -2.90 -8.74
N ALA A 138 -2.09 -2.22 -7.94
CA ALA A 138 -3.27 -1.47 -8.39
C ALA A 138 -2.85 -0.14 -9.06
N LEU A 139 -2.04 -0.25 -10.11
CA LEU A 139 -1.22 0.85 -10.65
C LEU A 139 -1.96 1.65 -11.74
N PRO A 140 -2.25 2.95 -11.53
CA PRO A 140 -2.70 3.83 -12.60
C PRO A 140 -1.62 4.06 -13.65
N LEU A 141 -2.04 4.28 -14.90
CA LEU A 141 -1.12 4.50 -16.00
C LEU A 141 -0.23 5.72 -15.73
N GLY A 142 1.08 5.51 -15.83
CA GLY A 142 2.08 6.58 -15.68
C GLY A 142 2.50 6.88 -14.25
N PHE A 143 1.91 6.25 -13.24
CA PHE A 143 2.26 6.50 -11.83
C PHE A 143 3.59 5.86 -11.43
N ASN A 144 4.00 4.78 -12.10
CA ASN A 144 5.25 4.11 -11.82
C ASN A 144 6.46 5.00 -12.15
N ALA A 145 7.49 4.89 -11.32
CA ALA A 145 8.79 5.43 -11.63
C ALA A 145 9.39 4.73 -12.86
N THR A 146 10.21 5.45 -13.61
CA THR A 146 11.01 4.93 -14.72
C THR A 146 12.49 5.17 -14.45
N ALA A 147 13.38 4.90 -15.40
CA ALA A 147 14.82 5.13 -15.17
C ALA A 147 15.14 6.62 -14.88
N ASP A 148 14.35 7.53 -15.43
CA ASP A 148 14.59 8.97 -15.50
C ASP A 148 13.35 9.81 -15.15
N ARG A 149 12.30 9.17 -14.58
CA ARG A 149 11.07 9.85 -14.15
C ARG A 149 10.66 9.38 -12.78
N ALA A 150 10.38 10.36 -11.91
CA ALA A 150 9.83 10.16 -10.59
C ALA A 150 8.49 9.41 -10.63
N GLY A 151 8.22 8.65 -9.57
CA GLY A 151 6.99 7.90 -9.40
C GLY A 151 7.12 6.85 -8.31
N ILE A 152 6.21 5.89 -8.32
CA ILE A 152 6.16 4.84 -7.30
C ILE A 152 6.78 3.51 -7.75
N GLY A 153 7.25 2.73 -6.78
CA GLY A 153 7.63 1.34 -6.96
C GLY A 153 6.42 0.52 -7.39
N ALA A 154 6.56 -0.31 -8.42
CA ALA A 154 5.41 -1.02 -8.98
C ALA A 154 5.74 -2.47 -9.36
N ILE A 155 4.76 -3.35 -9.17
CA ILE A 155 4.72 -4.70 -9.73
C ILE A 155 3.49 -4.75 -10.62
N ARG A 156 3.69 -4.67 -11.94
CA ARG A 156 2.56 -4.59 -12.88
C ARG A 156 1.80 -5.91 -12.89
N VAL A 157 0.48 -5.83 -13.07
CA VAL A 157 -0.39 -7.00 -13.21
C VAL A 157 -1.01 -7.00 -14.60
N ARG A 158 -1.01 -8.16 -15.25
CA ARG A 158 -1.76 -8.39 -16.49
C ARG A 158 -3.01 -9.18 -16.17
N GLN A 159 -4.08 -8.88 -16.88
CA GLN A 159 -5.34 -9.60 -16.76
C GLN A 159 -5.87 -10.02 -18.12
N SER A 160 -6.58 -11.14 -18.14
CA SER A 160 -7.31 -11.67 -19.28
C SER A 160 -8.61 -12.31 -18.80
N PHE A 161 -9.58 -12.42 -19.68
CA PHE A 161 -10.89 -12.97 -19.35
C PHE A 161 -11.07 -14.31 -20.06
N GLU A 162 -11.52 -15.31 -19.33
CA GLU A 162 -11.98 -16.57 -19.89
C GLU A 162 -13.49 -16.51 -20.10
N TYR A 163 -13.89 -16.87 -21.33
CA TYR A 163 -15.28 -16.95 -21.75
C TYR A 163 -15.57 -18.40 -22.16
N ASP A 164 -16.39 -19.11 -21.39
CA ASP A 164 -16.94 -20.40 -21.79
C ASP A 164 -18.27 -20.17 -22.50
N SER A 165 -18.27 -20.24 -23.84
CA SER A 165 -19.47 -19.99 -24.63
C SER A 165 -20.60 -20.98 -24.36
N GLY A 166 -20.28 -22.25 -24.11
CA GLY A 166 -21.31 -23.27 -23.85
C GLY A 166 -22.00 -23.04 -22.51
N PHE A 167 -21.21 -22.75 -21.47
CA PHE A 167 -21.75 -22.43 -20.16
C PHE A 167 -22.53 -21.09 -20.15
N LEU A 168 -22.08 -20.11 -20.93
CA LEU A 168 -22.77 -18.81 -21.05
C LEU A 168 -24.09 -18.90 -21.83
N ASP A 169 -24.20 -19.80 -22.81
CA ASP A 169 -25.47 -20.07 -23.50
C ASP A 169 -26.49 -20.71 -22.55
N GLU A 170 -26.05 -21.58 -21.64
CA GLU A 170 -26.89 -22.19 -20.61
C GLU A 170 -27.19 -21.24 -19.44
N THR A 171 -26.28 -20.30 -19.14
CA THR A 171 -26.40 -19.33 -18.04
C THR A 171 -26.07 -17.89 -18.46
N PRO A 172 -26.91 -17.25 -19.29
CA PRO A 172 -26.65 -15.89 -19.76
C PRO A 172 -26.53 -14.88 -18.60
N GLY A 173 -25.50 -14.04 -18.65
CA GLY A 173 -25.22 -13.04 -17.62
C GLY A 173 -24.23 -13.47 -16.54
N THR A 174 -23.72 -14.71 -16.58
CA THR A 174 -22.64 -15.13 -15.68
C THR A 174 -21.37 -14.29 -15.92
N PRO A 175 -20.76 -13.70 -14.87
CA PRO A 175 -19.51 -12.98 -15.02
C PRO A 175 -18.37 -13.88 -15.53
N PRO A 176 -17.50 -13.40 -16.44
CA PRO A 176 -16.37 -14.17 -16.92
C PRO A 176 -15.35 -14.40 -15.80
N PHE A 177 -14.57 -15.47 -15.90
CA PHE A 177 -13.45 -15.69 -14.99
C PHE A 177 -12.30 -14.73 -15.36
N VAL A 178 -11.85 -13.94 -14.38
CA VAL A 178 -10.75 -12.99 -14.53
C VAL A 178 -9.43 -13.66 -14.16
N HIS A 179 -8.63 -14.00 -15.17
CA HIS A 179 -7.25 -14.39 -14.94
C HIS A 179 -6.39 -13.17 -14.68
N SER A 180 -5.54 -13.25 -13.67
CA SER A 180 -4.58 -12.18 -13.37
C SER A 180 -3.23 -12.77 -12.99
N ARG A 181 -2.16 -12.14 -13.47
CA ARG A 181 -0.77 -12.56 -13.21
C ARG A 181 0.12 -11.34 -13.03
N ALA A 182 0.97 -11.38 -12.01
CA ALA A 182 2.03 -10.40 -11.84
C ALA A 182 3.04 -10.49 -13.00
N HIS A 183 3.58 -9.35 -13.41
CA HIS A 183 4.48 -9.24 -14.55
C HIS A 183 5.87 -9.76 -14.16
N GLU A 184 6.26 -10.90 -14.74
CA GLU A 184 7.43 -11.67 -14.35
C GLU A 184 8.74 -10.87 -14.18
N PRO A 185 9.11 -9.93 -15.09
CA PRO A 185 10.30 -9.09 -14.89
C PRO A 185 10.25 -8.24 -13.62
N ASP A 186 9.08 -7.70 -13.27
CA ASP A 186 8.93 -6.87 -12.06
C ASP A 186 9.01 -7.75 -10.80
N VAL A 187 8.43 -8.96 -10.86
CA VAL A 187 8.52 -9.94 -9.77
C VAL A 187 9.96 -10.33 -9.51
N ARG A 188 10.73 -10.67 -10.56
CA ARG A 188 12.14 -11.03 -10.42
C ARG A 188 13.00 -9.90 -9.87
N ALA A 189 12.70 -8.65 -10.26
CA ALA A 189 13.38 -7.49 -9.72
C ALA A 189 13.10 -7.34 -8.21
N ALA A 190 11.84 -7.48 -7.79
CA ALA A 190 11.47 -7.44 -6.38
C ALA A 190 12.10 -8.61 -5.59
N GLU A 191 12.09 -9.84 -6.13
CA GLU A 191 12.74 -11.00 -5.53
C GLU A 191 14.23 -10.74 -5.29
N ALA A 192 14.94 -10.18 -6.27
CA ALA A 192 16.37 -9.87 -6.14
C ALA A 192 16.64 -8.83 -5.04
N LEU A 193 15.82 -7.77 -4.96
CA LEU A 193 15.92 -6.75 -3.92
C LEU A 193 15.66 -7.31 -2.51
N ILE A 194 14.65 -8.16 -2.38
CA ILE A 194 14.30 -8.83 -1.10
C ILE A 194 15.42 -9.78 -0.68
N GLN A 195 15.94 -10.58 -1.61
CA GLN A 195 17.06 -11.49 -1.35
C GLN A 195 18.31 -10.76 -0.89
N ASP A 196 18.61 -9.60 -1.48
CA ASP A 196 19.74 -8.76 -1.07
C ASP A 196 19.51 -8.17 0.33
N ALA A 197 18.33 -7.57 0.56
CA ALA A 197 17.97 -7.00 1.85
C ALA A 197 18.01 -8.05 2.99
N LYS A 198 17.54 -9.28 2.73
CA LYS A 198 17.53 -10.36 3.74
C LYS A 198 18.94 -10.81 4.17
N ARG A 199 19.99 -10.55 3.37
CA ARG A 199 21.37 -10.88 3.76
C ARG A 199 21.92 -9.94 4.83
N GLY A 200 21.41 -8.71 4.90
CA GLY A 200 21.95 -7.65 5.75
C GLY A 200 20.99 -7.16 6.83
N ASN A 201 19.77 -7.70 6.92
CA ASN A 201 18.75 -7.29 7.88
C ASN A 201 18.11 -8.52 8.54
N ASP A 202 17.70 -8.39 9.80
CA ASP A 202 17.09 -9.49 10.57
C ASP A 202 15.72 -9.86 10.00
N TYR A 203 14.93 -8.84 9.65
CA TYR A 203 13.57 -8.98 9.10
C TYR A 203 13.40 -8.20 7.79
N VAL A 204 12.53 -8.71 6.92
CA VAL A 204 12.09 -8.05 5.69
C VAL A 204 10.56 -8.01 5.64
N ALA A 205 10.00 -6.81 5.55
CA ALA A 205 8.57 -6.60 5.35
C ALA A 205 8.30 -5.95 3.98
N VAL A 206 7.23 -6.40 3.31
CA VAL A 206 6.83 -5.90 1.99
C VAL A 206 5.38 -5.47 2.03
N ALA A 207 5.13 -4.17 1.91
CA ALA A 207 3.79 -3.61 1.73
C ALA A 207 3.40 -3.63 0.24
N LEU A 208 2.19 -4.10 -0.05
CA LEU A 208 1.62 -4.23 -1.39
C LEU A 208 0.26 -3.56 -1.46
N HIS A 209 0.13 -2.57 -2.34
CA HIS A 209 -1.15 -1.92 -2.64
C HIS A 209 -1.79 -2.59 -3.86
N TRP A 210 -2.73 -3.53 -3.62
CA TRP A 210 -3.11 -4.57 -4.59
C TRP A 210 -4.50 -5.20 -4.36
N GLY A 211 -4.89 -6.15 -5.20
CA GLY A 211 -6.18 -6.82 -5.11
C GLY A 211 -7.35 -5.92 -5.51
N VAL A 212 -8.56 -6.32 -5.11
CA VAL A 212 -9.81 -5.58 -5.26
C VAL A 212 -10.72 -5.92 -4.07
N PRO A 213 -11.71 -5.07 -3.72
CA PRO A 213 -12.73 -5.40 -2.72
C PRO A 213 -13.47 -6.72 -3.01
N HIS A 214 -13.94 -7.42 -1.96
CA HIS A 214 -14.70 -8.68 -2.10
C HIS A 214 -15.88 -8.60 -3.07
N CYS A 215 -16.59 -7.46 -3.09
CA CYS A 215 -17.74 -7.27 -3.96
C CYS A 215 -17.38 -7.15 -5.46
N TYR A 216 -16.10 -6.98 -5.80
CA TYR A 216 -15.63 -6.91 -7.20
C TYR A 216 -15.10 -8.25 -7.70
N LEU A 217 -14.91 -9.24 -6.82
CA LEU A 217 -14.53 -10.59 -7.21
C LEU A 217 -15.78 -11.41 -7.55
N PRO A 218 -15.81 -12.11 -8.70
CA PRO A 218 -16.84 -13.12 -8.94
C PRO A 218 -16.78 -14.18 -7.85
N ALA A 219 -17.95 -14.60 -7.33
CA ALA A 219 -18.02 -15.58 -6.24
C ALA A 219 -17.27 -16.89 -6.55
N ALA A 220 -17.19 -17.26 -7.84
CA ALA A 220 -16.48 -18.44 -8.32
C ALA A 220 -14.93 -18.33 -8.22
N GLN A 221 -14.37 -17.12 -8.05
CA GLN A 221 -12.92 -16.88 -8.00
C GLN A 221 -12.35 -16.92 -6.58
N GLY A 222 -13.21 -17.08 -5.57
CA GLY A 222 -12.80 -17.03 -4.17
C GLY A 222 -12.46 -15.60 -3.71
N PRO A 223 -11.81 -15.47 -2.54
CA PRO A 223 -11.69 -14.21 -1.83
C PRO A 223 -10.52 -13.33 -2.29
N LEU A 224 -9.73 -13.75 -3.28
CA LEU A 224 -8.52 -13.07 -3.73
C LEU A 224 -8.48 -13.00 -5.27
N ALA A 225 -7.94 -11.92 -5.82
CA ALA A 225 -7.56 -11.90 -7.22
C ALA A 225 -6.44 -12.92 -7.47
N GLN A 226 -6.52 -13.66 -8.59
CA GLN A 226 -5.70 -14.83 -8.88
C GLN A 226 -4.19 -14.60 -8.69
N TYR A 227 -3.67 -13.40 -8.99
CA TYR A 227 -2.25 -13.09 -8.86
C TYR A 227 -1.75 -12.91 -7.42
N GLN A 228 -2.63 -12.56 -6.46
CA GLN A 228 -2.22 -12.12 -5.12
C GLN A 228 -1.45 -13.21 -4.37
N GLN A 229 -2.02 -14.42 -4.25
CA GLN A 229 -1.38 -15.52 -3.52
C GLN A 229 -0.07 -16.00 -4.17
N PRO A 230 -0.01 -16.28 -5.48
CA PRO A 230 1.24 -16.64 -6.13
C PRO A 230 2.33 -15.58 -5.96
N LEU A 231 1.98 -14.29 -6.07
CA LEU A 231 2.94 -13.21 -5.85
C LEU A 231 3.41 -13.18 -4.39
N ALA A 232 2.49 -13.20 -3.42
CA ALA A 232 2.82 -13.17 -1.98
C ALA A 232 3.82 -14.27 -1.60
N ARG A 233 3.52 -15.51 -2.01
CA ARG A 233 4.34 -16.68 -1.71
C ARG A 233 5.73 -16.57 -2.34
N ARG A 234 5.84 -16.01 -3.54
CA ARG A 234 7.15 -15.75 -4.18
C ARG A 234 8.00 -14.73 -3.44
N LEU A 235 7.39 -13.68 -2.90
CA LEU A 235 8.12 -12.69 -2.08
C LEU A 235 8.60 -13.31 -0.76
N VAL A 236 7.78 -14.16 -0.14
CA VAL A 236 8.21 -14.96 1.03
C VAL A 236 9.34 -15.92 0.66
N ASP A 237 9.24 -16.62 -0.47
CA ASP A 237 10.29 -17.50 -0.98
C ASP A 237 11.61 -16.75 -1.25
N ALA A 238 11.54 -15.46 -1.59
CA ALA A 238 12.69 -14.58 -1.77
C ALA A 238 13.30 -14.08 -0.45
N GLY A 239 12.61 -14.22 0.68
CA GLY A 239 13.10 -13.85 2.01
C GLY A 239 12.26 -12.85 2.79
N ALA A 240 11.08 -12.48 2.30
CA ALA A 240 10.15 -11.65 3.08
C ALA A 240 9.59 -12.46 4.27
N ASP A 241 9.69 -11.90 5.48
CA ASP A 241 9.10 -12.47 6.69
C ASP A 241 7.65 -12.01 6.88
N LEU A 242 7.30 -10.83 6.34
CA LEU A 242 5.97 -10.25 6.40
C LEU A 242 5.57 -9.64 5.06
N VAL A 243 4.38 -9.99 4.56
CA VAL A 243 3.72 -9.33 3.42
C VAL A 243 2.45 -8.66 3.91
N ILE A 244 2.31 -7.36 3.66
CA ILE A 244 1.20 -6.53 4.14
C ILE A 244 0.41 -5.99 2.95
N GLY A 245 -0.83 -6.44 2.81
CA GLY A 245 -1.74 -6.01 1.76
C GLY A 245 -2.57 -4.80 2.15
N HIS A 246 -2.76 -3.91 1.19
CA HIS A 246 -3.55 -2.68 1.24
C HIS A 246 -4.36 -2.55 -0.06
N HIS A 247 -5.32 -1.61 -0.14
CA HIS A 247 -6.18 -1.27 -1.30
C HIS A 247 -7.62 -1.84 -1.32
N PRO A 248 -7.92 -3.10 -0.94
CA PRO A 248 -9.29 -3.60 -1.02
C PRO A 248 -10.29 -2.88 -0.11
N HIS A 249 -9.81 -2.07 0.84
CA HIS A 249 -10.60 -1.39 1.88
C HIS A 249 -11.47 -2.32 2.74
N CYS A 250 -11.23 -3.63 2.66
CA CYS A 250 -11.87 -4.66 3.46
C CYS A 250 -10.85 -5.73 3.84
N LEU A 251 -11.04 -6.37 4.99
CA LEU A 251 -10.14 -7.45 5.43
C LEU A 251 -10.18 -8.62 4.45
N HIS A 252 -8.99 -9.08 4.05
CA HIS A 252 -8.81 -10.32 3.29
C HIS A 252 -8.17 -11.38 4.19
N PRO A 253 -8.12 -12.65 3.76
CA PRO A 253 -7.53 -13.73 4.55
C PRO A 253 -6.10 -13.45 5.01
N VAL A 254 -5.69 -14.18 6.04
CA VAL A 254 -4.31 -14.25 6.52
C VAL A 254 -3.78 -15.64 6.19
N GLU A 255 -2.52 -15.72 5.76
CA GLU A 255 -1.86 -16.97 5.44
C GLU A 255 -0.47 -17.03 6.09
N CYS A 256 -0.23 -18.08 6.87
CA CYS A 256 1.14 -18.46 7.25
C CYS A 256 1.68 -19.39 6.15
N TYR A 257 2.72 -18.94 5.44
CA TYR A 257 3.35 -19.71 4.38
C TYR A 257 4.85 -19.85 4.68
N ARG A 258 5.28 -21.08 4.94
CA ARG A 258 6.64 -21.40 5.44
C ARG A 258 6.93 -20.57 6.70
N ASN A 259 7.96 -19.71 6.65
CA ASN A 259 8.38 -18.88 7.77
C ASN A 259 7.83 -17.45 7.67
N GLY A 260 7.01 -17.15 6.66
CA GLY A 260 6.45 -15.81 6.44
C GLY A 260 4.96 -15.72 6.78
N LEU A 261 4.55 -14.52 7.21
CA LEU A 261 3.15 -14.15 7.42
C LEU A 261 2.66 -13.27 6.27
N ILE A 262 1.51 -13.60 5.69
CA ILE A 262 0.88 -12.86 4.59
C ILE A 262 -0.47 -12.34 5.06
N LEU A 263 -0.60 -11.01 5.13
CA LEU A 263 -1.85 -10.31 5.35
C LEU A 263 -2.36 -9.83 3.99
N TYR A 264 -3.35 -10.49 3.38
CA TYR A 264 -3.75 -10.12 2.01
C TYR A 264 -4.43 -8.74 1.90
N SER A 265 -5.05 -8.28 2.99
CA SER A 265 -5.50 -6.90 3.17
C SER A 265 -5.78 -6.63 4.65
N THR A 266 -5.26 -5.52 5.17
CA THR A 266 -5.52 -5.02 6.53
C THR A 266 -6.73 -4.08 6.62
N GLY A 267 -7.46 -3.87 5.50
CA GLY A 267 -8.65 -3.01 5.45
C GLY A 267 -8.32 -1.53 5.66
N ASN A 268 -9.32 -0.75 6.08
CA ASN A 268 -9.14 0.66 6.45
C ASN A 268 -8.86 0.80 7.95
N PHE A 269 -7.95 1.70 8.32
CA PHE A 269 -7.73 2.07 9.71
C PHE A 269 -8.28 3.47 10.02
N VAL A 270 -7.76 4.49 9.35
CA VAL A 270 -8.30 5.86 9.38
C VAL A 270 -8.64 6.21 7.94
N PHE A 271 -9.92 6.45 7.65
CA PHE A 271 -10.34 6.82 6.32
C PHE A 271 -11.23 8.05 6.40
N ASP A 272 -10.62 9.17 6.78
CA ASP A 272 -11.33 10.44 6.82
C ASP A 272 -11.33 11.00 5.41
N TRP A 273 -12.52 11.01 4.79
CA TRP A 273 -12.66 11.27 3.38
C TRP A 273 -12.19 12.69 3.06
N CYS A 274 -11.07 12.79 2.34
CA CYS A 274 -10.52 14.07 1.91
C CYS A 274 -11.33 14.57 0.72
N ASP A 275 -11.82 15.82 0.78
CA ASP A 275 -12.72 16.43 -0.20
C ASP A 275 -12.30 16.17 -1.66
N GLY A 276 -12.95 15.18 -2.28
CA GLY A 276 -12.82 14.86 -3.71
C GLY A 276 -14.11 15.10 -4.50
N TRP A 277 -15.18 15.58 -3.85
CA TRP A 277 -16.52 15.68 -4.44
C TRP A 277 -17.16 17.06 -4.42
N ASN A 278 -16.52 18.07 -3.83
CA ASN A 278 -17.00 19.44 -3.99
C ASN A 278 -16.24 20.11 -5.13
N THR A 279 -16.82 19.98 -6.33
CA THR A 279 -16.61 20.92 -7.45
C THR A 279 -17.47 22.18 -7.30
N GLU A 280 -18.08 22.40 -6.13
CA GLU A 280 -18.76 23.65 -5.76
C GLU A 280 -17.87 24.50 -4.85
#